data_AF-A0A962Y1I4-F1
#
_entry.id   AF-A0A962Y1I4-F1
#
_cell.length_a   1.000
_cell.length_b   1.000
_cell.length_c   1.000
_cell.angle_alpha   90.00
_cell.angle_beta   90.00
_cell.angle_gamma   90.00
#
_symmetry.space_group_name_H-M   'P 1'
#
loop_
_entity.id
_entity.type
_entity.pdbx_description
1 polymer ?
#
loop_
_entity_poly.entity_id
_entity_poly.type
_entity_poly.pdbx_seq_one_letter_code
_entity_poly.pdbx_strand_id
1 'polypeptide(L)' 'MIKSLRLLVLFLAAAPALALENQLRDHPSPYLAMHGNDPVAWQDWGPAAVELARKEGKLLFISSGYFSC' A
#
# COMPACT_ATOMS: atom_id res chain seq x y z
N MET A 1 -14.73 25.02 40.80
CA MET A 1 -13.27 24.91 40.56
C MET A 1 -13.03 23.74 39.64
N ILE A 2 -12.11 23.95 38.71
CA ILE A 2 -11.99 23.31 37.40
C ILE A 2 -11.22 21.98 37.54
N LYS A 3 -11.44 21.07 36.57
CA LYS A 3 -10.52 20.01 36.09
C LYS A 3 -10.60 18.65 36.80
N SER A 4 -11.59 17.85 36.43
CA SER A 4 -11.35 16.41 36.31
C SER A 4 -11.75 15.96 34.91
N LEU A 5 -11.06 16.54 33.93
CA LEU A 5 -11.05 16.05 32.56
C LEU A 5 -10.28 14.73 32.60
N ARG A 6 -11.00 13.62 32.74
CA ARG A 6 -10.45 12.27 32.53
C ARG A 6 -9.90 12.26 31.11
N LEU A 7 -8.58 12.32 31.00
CA LEU A 7 -7.85 12.21 29.75
C LEU A 7 -8.08 10.79 29.23
N LEU A 8 -9.14 10.61 28.44
CA LEU A 8 -9.36 9.40 27.66
C LEU A 8 -8.29 9.40 26.57
N VAL A 9 -7.11 8.86 26.90
CA VAL A 9 -6.08 8.57 25.91
C VAL A 9 -6.61 7.41 25.07
N LEU A 10 -7.27 7.75 23.96
CA LEU A 10 -7.56 6.81 22.89
C LEU A 10 -6.22 6.38 22.29
N PHE A 11 -5.67 5.28 22.80
CA PHE A 11 -4.61 4.56 22.11
C PHE A 11 -5.22 3.96 20.84
N LEU A 12 -5.11 4.69 19.73
CA LEU A 12 -5.40 4.16 18.41
C LEU A 12 -4.28 3.17 18.08
N ALA A 13 -4.47 1.90 18.44
CA ALA A 13 -3.55 0.84 18.02
C ALA A 13 -3.57 0.79 16.49
N ALA A 14 -2.46 1.20 15.85
CA ALA A 14 -2.30 1.07 14.42
C ALA A 14 -2.36 -0.42 14.07
N ALA A 15 -3.31 -0.80 13.20
CA ALA A 15 -3.37 -2.16 12.68
C ALA A 15 -2.02 -2.50 12.02
N PRO A 16 -1.52 -3.74 12.17
CA PRO A 16 -0.26 -4.13 11.56
C PRO A 16 -0.31 -3.88 10.05
N ALA A 17 0.77 -3.32 9.51
CA ALA A 17 0.89 -3.16 8.06
C ALA A 17 0.87 -4.54 7.40
N LEU A 18 0.09 -4.66 6.32
CA LEU A 18 -0.01 -5.88 5.54
C LEU A 18 1.35 -6.15 4.89
N ALA A 19 1.92 -7.34 5.11
CA ALA A 19 3.20 -7.74 4.53
C ALA A 19 2.97 -8.15 3.06
N LEU A 20 3.08 -7.19 2.16
CA LEU A 20 3.02 -7.42 0.71
C LEU A 20 4.42 -7.67 0.16
N GLU A 21 4.51 -8.56 -0.83
CA GLU A 21 5.70 -8.77 -1.64
C GLU A 21 5.55 -8.07 -2.99
N ASN A 22 6.66 -7.60 -3.54
CA ASN A 22 6.68 -6.99 -4.87
C ASN A 22 6.40 -8.07 -5.94
N GLN A 23 5.39 -7.84 -6.78
CA GLN A 23 4.97 -8.79 -7.82
C GLN A 23 5.70 -8.61 -9.16
N LEU A 24 6.52 -7.56 -9.30
CA LEU A 24 6.98 -7.14 -10.64
C LEU A 24 8.22 -7.87 -11.15
N ARG A 25 8.99 -8.59 -10.32
CA ARG A 25 10.30 -9.18 -10.67
C ARG A 25 10.31 -9.96 -11.99
N ASP A 26 9.28 -10.76 -12.23
CA ASP A 26 9.20 -11.65 -13.39
C ASP A 26 8.04 -11.28 -14.33
N HIS A 27 7.59 -10.02 -14.28
CA HIS A 27 6.45 -9.54 -15.06
C HIS A 27 6.80 -9.51 -16.59
N PRO A 28 5.88 -9.91 -17.49
CA PRO A 28 6.16 -10.00 -18.94
C PRO A 28 6.51 -8.67 -19.62
N SER A 29 6.08 -7.55 -19.05
CA SER A 29 6.52 -6.21 -19.47
C SER A 29 7.93 -5.91 -18.94
N PRO A 30 8.93 -5.66 -19.82
CA PRO A 30 10.27 -5.28 -19.38
C PRO A 30 10.29 -3.98 -18.56
N TYR A 31 9.38 -3.06 -18.85
CA TYR A 31 9.21 -1.83 -18.06
C TYR A 31 8.79 -2.12 -16.63
N LEU A 32 7.90 -3.09 -16.40
CA LEU A 32 7.49 -3.43 -15.04
C LEU A 32 8.55 -4.28 -14.34
N ALA A 33 9.18 -5.22 -15.06
CA ALA A 33 10.25 -6.07 -14.52
C ALA A 33 11.43 -5.29 -13.93
N MET A 34 11.78 -4.14 -14.51
CA MET A 34 12.87 -3.31 -13.95
C MET A 34 12.56 -2.78 -12.54
N HIS A 35 11.29 -2.66 -12.16
CA HIS A 35 10.83 -2.23 -10.83
C HIS A 35 10.72 -3.39 -9.82
N GLY A 36 11.07 -4.62 -10.20
CA GLY A 36 10.91 -5.81 -9.37
C GLY A 36 11.84 -5.92 -8.16
N ASN A 37 12.86 -5.06 -8.07
CA ASN A 37 13.75 -4.96 -6.91
C ASN A 37 13.54 -3.66 -6.12
N ASP A 38 12.56 -2.84 -6.49
CA ASP A 38 12.25 -1.61 -5.77
C ASP A 38 11.79 -1.94 -4.34
N PRO A 39 12.06 -1.05 -3.36
CA PRO A 39 11.67 -1.28 -1.97
C PRO A 39 10.15 -1.19 -1.75
N VAL A 40 9.41 -0.67 -2.74
CA VAL A 40 7.95 -0.65 -2.73
C VAL A 40 7.45 -2.04 -3.12
N ALA A 41 6.56 -2.61 -2.32
CA ALA A 41 5.86 -3.85 -2.65
C ALA A 41 4.81 -3.61 -3.74
N TRP A 42 5.27 -3.31 -4.97
CA TRP A 42 4.39 -3.06 -6.11
C TRP A 42 3.48 -4.26 -6.38
N GLN A 43 2.19 -3.98 -6.59
CA GLN A 43 1.17 -4.96 -6.95
C GLN A 43 0.73 -4.68 -8.39
N ASP A 44 0.38 -5.73 -9.14
CA ASP A 44 -0.17 -5.54 -10.48
C ASP A 44 -1.51 -4.80 -10.43
N TRP A 45 -1.72 -3.93 -11.42
CA TRP A 45 -3.00 -3.22 -11.56
C TRP A 45 -4.11 -4.21 -11.97
N GLY A 46 -5.17 -4.27 -11.18
CA GLY A 46 -6.33 -5.10 -11.49
C GLY A 46 -7.35 -5.16 -10.35
N PRO A 47 -8.42 -5.97 -10.51
CA PRO A 47 -9.46 -6.09 -9.49
C PRO A 47 -8.94 -6.50 -8.11
N ALA A 48 -7.92 -7.36 -8.06
CA ALA A 48 -7.34 -7.82 -6.79
C ALA A 48 -6.73 -6.66 -5.96
N ALA A 49 -6.05 -5.71 -6.60
CA ALA A 49 -5.49 -4.54 -5.91
C ALA A 49 -6.60 -3.63 -5.37
N VAL A 50 -7.70 -3.46 -6.12
CA VAL A 50 -8.86 -2.67 -5.70
C VAL A 50 -9.58 -3.32 -4.52
N GLU A 51 -9.83 -4.63 -4.58
CA GLU A 51 -10.49 -5.35 -3.49
C GLU A 51 -9.64 -5.36 -2.22
N LEU A 52 -8.31 -5.50 -2.34
CA LEU A 52 -7.41 -5.37 -1.21
C LEU A 52 -7.48 -3.97 -0.59
N ALA A 53 -7.41 -2.91 -1.39
CA ALA A 53 -7.50 -1.53 -0.90
C ALA A 53 -8.82 -1.27 -0.16
N ARG A 54 -9.95 -1.78 -0.67
CA ARG A 54 -11.26 -1.71 0.01
C ARG A 54 -11.25 -2.46 1.34
N LYS A 55 -10.78 -3.70 1.34
CA LYS A 55 -10.71 -4.55 2.54
C LYS A 55 -9.87 -3.91 3.64
N GLU A 56 -8.75 -3.31 3.26
CA GLU A 56 -7.80 -2.70 4.19
C GLU A 56 -8.14 -1.25 4.55
N GLY A 57 -9.17 -0.67 3.92
CA GLY A 57 -9.52 0.74 4.11
C GLY A 57 -8.39 1.70 3.71
N LYS A 58 -7.62 1.36 2.68
CA LYS A 58 -6.44 2.12 2.22
C LYS A 58 -6.66 2.74 0.85
N LEU A 59 -5.95 3.84 0.60
CA LEU A 59 -5.92 4.48 -0.71
C LEU A 59 -5.04 3.68 -1.69
N LEU A 60 -5.36 3.78 -2.97
CA LEU A 60 -4.51 3.29 -4.06
C LEU A 60 -3.58 4.41 -4.52
N PHE A 61 -2.28 4.15 -4.52
CA PHE A 61 -1.31 4.94 -5.27
C PHE A 61 -1.07 4.25 -6.62
N ILE A 62 -1.39 4.93 -7.73
CA ILE A 62 -1.23 4.39 -9.07
C ILE A 62 -0.04 5.08 -9.73
N SER A 63 1.00 4.31 -10.04
CA SER A 63 2.10 4.71 -10.91
C SER A 63 1.84 4.16 -12.31
N SER A 64 1.94 5.02 -13.33
CA SER A 64 1.74 4.62 -14.73
C SER A 64 2.85 5.22 -15.58
N GLY A 65 3.44 4.40 -16.44
CA GLY A 65 4.55 4.77 -17.29
C GLY A 65 4.83 3.72 -18.35
N TYR A 66 5.88 3.96 -19.13
CA TYR A 66 6.35 3.07 -20.19
C TYR A 66 7.86 3.26 -20.37
N PHE A 67 8.52 2.33 -21.07
CA PHE A 67 9.98 2.22 -21.10
C PHE A 67 10.73 3.48 -21.57
N SER A 68 10.16 4.26 -22.49
CA SER A 68 10.81 5.44 -23.07
C SER A 68 10.28 6.76 -22.51
N CYS A 69 9.62 6.73 -21.36
CA CYS A 69 9.23 7.91 -20.60
C CYS A 69 10.37 8.39 -19.69
#